data_AF-A0A4Y9Y4W1-F1
#
_entry.id   AF-A0A4Y9Y4W1-F1
#
_cell.length_a   1.000
_cell.length_b   1.000
_cell.length_c   1.000
_cell.angle_alpha   90.00
_cell.angle_beta   90.00
_cell.angle_gamma   90.00
#
_symmetry.space_group_name_H-M   'P 1'
#
loop_
_entity.id
_entity.type
_entity.pdbx_description
1 polymer ?
#
loop_
_entity_poly.entity_id
_entity_poly.type
_entity_poly.pdbx_seq_one_letter_code
_entity_poly.pdbx_strand_id
1 'polypeptide(L)'
;MARKKMKSESGPFHPTNICKPGALPSMFIFHGITFSCLFSLEQPALFPNHTNFQHTVDMCGHANEPYYICNPAEYGSYSQDCKTENAAIYFDQEAFHAKQLLCKQPVKYTTALKDLQLWGGKPKKQLPGIGAHSSTMLASEFVYQGIVAHPTAEEMGSTVWHIKSGALGGLTYLQILPLGKVTKAATMATFKSAYEHLDNTLPNTTKQSIGFDEIMVEHLLCKVARWLHFCKD
;
A
#
# COMPACT_ATOMS: atom_id res chain seq x y z
N MET A 1 7.85 12.26 -3.04
CA MET A 1 9.33 12.14 -3.01
C MET A 1 9.78 10.84 -2.35
N ALA A 2 9.26 10.44 -1.19
CA ALA A 2 9.65 9.19 -0.52
C ALA A 2 9.45 7.92 -1.37
N ARG A 3 8.27 7.75 -2.01
CA ARG A 3 8.02 6.62 -2.93
C ARG A 3 9.04 6.52 -4.09
N LYS A 4 9.56 7.67 -4.57
CA LYS A 4 10.61 7.68 -5.60
C LYS A 4 11.93 7.14 -5.03
N LYS A 5 12.28 7.51 -3.79
CA LYS A 5 13.45 6.98 -3.08
C LYS A 5 13.35 5.46 -2.89
N MET A 6 12.17 4.99 -2.49
CA MET A 6 11.89 3.56 -2.30
C MET A 6 12.10 2.71 -3.56
N LYS A 7 11.97 3.31 -4.75
CA LYS A 7 12.19 2.68 -6.08
C LYS A 7 13.55 3.02 -6.72
N SER A 8 14.34 3.89 -6.10
CA SER A 8 15.66 4.28 -6.61
C SER A 8 16.67 3.13 -6.47
N GLU A 9 17.86 3.25 -7.05
CA GLU A 9 18.92 2.23 -6.98
C GLU A 9 19.31 1.82 -5.54
N SER A 10 19.10 2.71 -4.56
CA SER A 10 19.33 2.44 -3.13
C SER A 10 18.06 2.02 -2.37
N GLY A 11 16.92 1.98 -3.03
CA GLY A 11 15.63 1.61 -2.45
C GLY A 11 15.36 0.10 -2.48
N PRO A 12 14.51 -0.40 -1.57
CA PRO A 12 14.26 -1.84 -1.47
C PRO A 12 13.41 -2.37 -2.63
N PHE A 13 12.61 -1.53 -3.31
CA PHE A 13 11.83 -1.96 -4.48
C PHE A 13 12.66 -2.03 -5.76
N HIS A 14 13.94 -1.63 -5.75
CA HIS A 14 14.75 -1.73 -6.94
C HIS A 14 14.96 -3.21 -7.35
N PRO A 15 14.93 -3.57 -8.65
CA PRO A 15 15.08 -4.96 -9.09
C PRO A 15 16.34 -5.66 -8.59
N THR A 16 17.43 -4.91 -8.38
CA THR A 16 18.69 -5.47 -7.84
C THR A 16 18.71 -5.62 -6.32
N ASN A 17 17.75 -5.03 -5.60
CA ASN A 17 17.68 -5.04 -4.14
C ASN A 17 16.53 -5.89 -3.62
N ILE A 18 15.47 -6.11 -4.39
CA ILE A 18 14.21 -6.67 -3.90
C ILE A 18 14.32 -8.07 -3.28
N CYS A 19 15.32 -8.85 -3.70
CA CYS A 19 15.61 -10.18 -3.17
C CYS A 19 16.77 -10.19 -2.14
N LYS A 20 17.32 -9.03 -1.78
CA LYS A 20 18.41 -8.93 -0.79
C LYS A 20 17.83 -9.05 0.63
N PRO A 21 18.62 -9.59 1.58
CA PRO A 21 18.28 -9.52 3.00
C PRO A 21 17.99 -8.09 3.45
N GLY A 22 16.94 -7.92 4.24
CA GLY A 22 16.43 -6.65 4.74
C GLY A 22 15.54 -5.88 3.77
N ALA A 23 15.40 -6.29 2.51
CA ALA A 23 14.59 -5.56 1.54
C ALA A 23 13.09 -5.58 1.89
N LEU A 24 12.52 -6.76 2.17
CA LEU A 24 11.12 -6.89 2.56
C LEU A 24 10.81 -6.15 3.88
N PRO A 25 11.58 -6.34 4.97
CA PRO A 25 11.41 -5.55 6.19
C PRO A 25 11.47 -4.05 5.94
N SER A 26 12.37 -3.58 5.06
CA SER A 26 12.47 -2.15 4.72
C SER A 26 11.20 -1.62 4.05
N MET A 27 10.54 -2.43 3.22
CA MET A 27 9.23 -2.06 2.65
C MET A 27 8.14 -2.02 3.71
N PHE A 28 8.16 -2.95 4.67
CA PHE A 28 7.23 -2.94 5.80
C PHE A 28 7.46 -1.74 6.72
N ILE A 29 8.72 -1.40 7.01
CA ILE A 29 9.10 -0.16 7.74
C ILE A 29 8.53 1.05 7.01
N PHE A 30 8.70 1.12 5.69
CA PHE A 30 8.18 2.26 4.93
C PHE A 30 6.66 2.40 5.04
N HIS A 31 5.90 1.31 4.91
CA HIS A 31 4.43 1.38 4.91
C HIS A 31 3.78 1.37 6.30
N GLY A 32 4.45 0.80 7.31
CA GLY A 32 3.93 0.59 8.66
C GLY A 32 4.48 1.55 9.71
N ILE A 33 5.60 2.22 9.43
CA ILE A 33 6.27 3.13 10.38
C ILE A 33 6.48 4.49 9.72
N THR A 34 7.25 4.56 8.63
CA THR A 34 7.80 5.84 8.14
C THR A 34 7.00 6.48 7.00
N PHE A 35 5.82 5.97 6.68
CA PHE A 35 5.05 6.45 5.53
C PHE A 35 4.69 7.93 5.73
N SER A 36 4.94 8.76 4.72
CA SER A 36 4.76 10.22 4.77
C SER A 36 5.50 10.96 5.90
N CYS A 37 6.50 10.32 6.50
CA CYS A 37 7.34 10.95 7.53
C CYS A 37 8.63 11.49 6.89
N LEU A 38 9.21 12.56 7.44
CA LEU A 38 10.46 13.15 6.96
C LEU A 38 11.62 12.14 6.98
N PHE A 39 11.62 11.21 7.95
CA PHE A 39 12.58 10.11 8.00
C PHE A 39 12.67 9.35 6.66
N SER A 40 11.54 9.06 6.00
CA SER A 40 11.54 8.34 4.72
C SER A 40 12.09 9.15 3.54
N LEU A 41 12.19 10.48 3.69
CA LEU A 41 12.79 11.37 2.70
C LEU A 41 14.30 11.48 2.91
N GLU A 42 14.72 11.60 4.16
CA GLU A 42 16.10 11.96 4.53
C GLU A 42 16.98 10.73 4.76
N GLN A 43 16.46 9.71 5.45
CA GLN A 43 17.23 8.55 5.90
C GLN A 43 17.24 7.40 4.88
N PRO A 44 18.20 6.46 4.93
CA PRO A 44 18.26 5.32 4.02
C PRO A 44 16.91 4.59 3.87
N ALA A 45 16.63 4.08 2.67
CA ALA A 45 15.38 3.37 2.38
C ALA A 45 15.52 1.84 2.51
N LEU A 46 16.75 1.32 2.50
CA LEU A 46 17.07 -0.09 2.60
C LEU A 46 17.95 -0.33 3.83
N PHE A 47 17.46 -1.17 4.74
CA PHE A 47 18.10 -1.56 5.99
C PHE A 47 18.42 -3.06 5.95
N PRO A 48 19.70 -3.48 5.95
CA PRO A 48 20.07 -4.89 5.87
C PRO A 48 19.60 -5.74 7.06
N ASN A 49 19.37 -5.14 8.23
CA ASN A 49 18.92 -5.80 9.44
C ASN A 49 18.34 -4.77 10.44
N HIS A 50 17.76 -5.26 11.53
CA HIS A 50 17.18 -4.44 12.59
C HIS A 50 18.18 -3.49 13.23
N THR A 51 19.43 -3.91 13.45
CA THR A 51 20.48 -3.08 14.04
C THR A 51 20.78 -1.85 13.19
N ASN A 52 20.83 -1.99 11.86
CA ASN A 52 21.03 -0.85 10.96
C ASN A 52 19.86 0.14 11.00
N PHE A 53 18.62 -0.35 11.08
CA PHE A 53 17.45 0.52 11.24
C PHE A 53 17.49 1.26 12.59
N GLN A 54 17.70 0.54 13.69
CA GLN A 54 17.76 1.13 15.03
C GLN A 54 18.89 2.16 15.15
N HIS A 55 20.07 1.86 14.63
CA HIS A 55 21.17 2.81 14.60
C HIS A 55 20.81 4.10 13.82
N THR A 56 20.07 3.98 12.72
CA THR A 56 19.60 5.15 11.96
C THR A 56 18.59 5.97 12.75
N VAL A 57 17.67 5.31 13.47
CA VAL A 57 16.72 5.94 14.39
C VAL A 57 17.46 6.70 15.50
N ASP A 58 18.45 6.07 16.12
CA ASP A 58 19.21 6.66 17.24
C ASP A 58 20.06 7.87 16.77
N MET A 59 20.62 7.80 15.57
CA MET A 59 21.52 8.82 15.03
C MET A 59 20.82 9.98 14.33
N CYS A 60 19.51 9.90 14.05
CA CYS A 60 18.83 10.94 13.30
C CYS A 60 18.68 12.27 14.07
N GLY A 61 18.81 12.27 15.40
CA GLY A 61 18.81 13.50 16.21
C GLY A 61 17.44 14.15 16.42
N HIS A 62 16.35 13.50 15.98
CA HIS A 62 14.98 14.02 16.04
C HIS A 62 14.14 13.40 17.17
N ALA A 63 14.78 13.03 18.30
CA ALA A 63 14.09 12.37 19.42
C ALA A 63 12.90 13.17 19.99
N ASN A 64 12.91 14.50 19.82
CA ASN A 64 11.86 15.40 20.31
C ASN A 64 10.76 15.70 19.26
N GLU A 65 10.86 15.15 18.04
CA GLU A 65 9.90 15.38 16.97
C GLU A 65 8.97 14.16 16.81
N PRO A 66 7.76 14.20 17.39
CA PRO A 66 6.91 13.01 17.52
C PRO A 66 6.48 12.38 16.19
N TYR A 67 6.56 13.14 15.09
CA TYR A 67 6.14 12.71 13.76
C TYR A 67 7.28 12.59 12.75
N TYR A 68 8.54 12.78 13.17
CA TYR A 68 9.67 12.68 12.25
C TYR A 68 9.83 11.25 11.71
N ILE A 69 9.67 10.23 12.57
CA ILE A 69 9.86 8.81 12.23
C ILE A 69 8.54 8.09 11.94
N CYS A 70 7.51 8.30 12.76
CA CYS A 70 6.19 7.69 12.56
C CYS A 70 5.10 8.74 12.78
N ASN A 71 4.14 8.76 11.86
CA ASN A 71 2.92 9.55 11.97
C ASN A 71 1.73 8.60 12.18
N PRO A 72 1.29 8.36 13.43
CA PRO A 72 0.18 7.47 13.73
C PRO A 72 -1.14 7.84 13.06
N ALA A 73 -1.31 9.09 12.62
CA ALA A 73 -2.54 9.60 12.00
C ALA A 73 -2.50 9.60 10.47
N GLU A 74 -1.43 9.11 9.83
CA GLU A 74 -1.21 9.25 8.39
C GLU A 74 -2.34 8.64 7.53
N TYR A 75 -2.93 7.54 7.99
CA TYR A 75 -4.04 6.88 7.29
C TYR A 75 -5.42 7.33 7.80
N GLY A 76 -5.51 8.53 8.36
CA GLY A 76 -6.72 9.19 8.83
C GLY A 76 -6.99 8.96 10.31
N SER A 77 -7.11 7.69 10.74
CA SER A 77 -7.33 7.36 12.16
C SER A 77 -6.01 7.11 12.87
N TYR A 78 -5.90 7.59 14.11
CA TYR A 78 -4.74 7.35 14.96
C TYR A 78 -4.53 5.86 15.21
N SER A 79 -3.36 5.34 14.81
CA SER A 79 -2.97 3.94 15.00
C SER A 79 -1.96 3.79 16.13
N GLN A 80 -2.37 3.13 17.23
CA GLN A 80 -1.44 2.74 18.30
C GLN A 80 -0.41 1.68 17.86
N ASP A 81 -0.60 1.11 16.66
CA ASP A 81 0.31 0.12 16.10
C ASP A 81 1.34 0.75 15.13
N CYS A 82 1.32 2.06 14.81
CA CYS A 82 2.46 2.68 14.12
C CYS A 82 3.52 3.03 15.16
N LYS A 83 4.57 2.21 15.26
CA LYS A 83 5.69 2.44 16.18
C LYS A 83 6.98 1.80 15.66
N THR A 84 8.11 2.37 16.04
CA THR A 84 9.45 1.92 15.62
C THR A 84 9.79 0.50 16.09
N GLU A 85 9.25 0.07 17.23
CA GLU A 85 9.50 -1.25 17.82
C GLU A 85 8.98 -2.39 16.96
N ASN A 86 8.05 -2.11 16.04
CA ASN A 86 7.56 -3.10 15.08
C ASN A 86 8.65 -3.55 14.09
N ALA A 87 9.71 -2.76 13.89
CA ALA A 87 10.76 -3.09 12.95
C ALA A 87 11.41 -4.44 13.27
N ALA A 88 11.65 -4.74 14.56
CA ALA A 88 12.16 -6.04 15.00
C ALA A 88 11.29 -7.19 14.47
N ILE A 89 9.96 -7.06 14.62
CA ILE A 89 8.99 -8.05 14.17
C ILE A 89 9.04 -8.20 12.63
N TYR A 90 9.17 -7.10 11.89
CA TYR A 90 9.27 -7.15 10.43
C TYR A 90 10.50 -7.92 9.95
N PHE A 91 11.66 -7.72 10.60
CA PHE A 91 12.86 -8.52 10.31
C PHE A 91 12.67 -9.99 10.67
N ASP A 92 12.04 -10.30 11.81
CA ASP A 92 11.75 -11.68 12.21
C ASP A 92 10.81 -12.41 11.23
N GLN A 93 9.93 -11.68 10.53
CA GLN A 93 9.02 -12.24 9.52
C GLN A 93 9.59 -12.29 8.10
N GLU A 94 10.80 -11.80 7.86
CA GLU A 94 11.37 -11.69 6.51
C GLU A 94 11.37 -13.02 5.76
N ALA A 95 11.94 -14.06 6.37
CA ALA A 95 12.06 -15.37 5.74
C ALA A 95 10.69 -15.99 5.41
N PHE A 96 9.69 -15.77 6.26
CA PHE A 96 8.33 -16.23 6.04
C PHE A 96 7.71 -15.54 4.82
N HIS A 97 7.74 -14.20 4.78
CA HIS A 97 7.14 -13.45 3.66
C HIS A 97 7.93 -13.59 2.36
N ALA A 98 9.26 -13.71 2.41
CA ALA A 98 10.08 -13.99 1.24
C ALA A 98 9.66 -15.31 0.56
N LYS A 99 9.41 -16.35 1.35
CA LYS A 99 8.95 -17.65 0.83
C LYS A 99 7.57 -17.55 0.16
N GLN A 100 6.67 -16.71 0.69
CA GLN A 100 5.33 -16.55 0.11
C GLN A 100 5.32 -15.67 -1.14
N LEU A 101 6.05 -14.55 -1.09
CA LEU A 101 5.99 -13.50 -2.10
C LEU A 101 7.06 -13.65 -3.19
N LEU A 102 8.30 -13.97 -2.83
CA LEU A 102 9.45 -13.89 -3.74
C LEU A 102 9.84 -15.22 -4.40
N CYS A 103 9.44 -16.36 -3.83
CA CYS A 103 9.88 -17.68 -4.32
C CYS A 103 8.99 -18.32 -5.40
N LYS A 104 7.88 -17.68 -5.81
CA LYS A 104 6.92 -18.26 -6.77
C LYS A 104 6.69 -17.30 -7.94
N GLN A 105 6.28 -17.86 -9.08
CA GLN A 105 5.65 -17.12 -10.19
C GLN A 105 4.62 -16.11 -9.64
N PRO A 106 4.33 -15.01 -10.37
CA PRO A 106 3.64 -13.85 -9.80
C PRO A 106 2.47 -14.27 -8.93
N VAL A 107 2.57 -13.96 -7.64
CA VAL A 107 1.56 -14.37 -6.66
C VAL A 107 0.25 -13.70 -7.02
N LYS A 108 -0.87 -14.43 -6.97
CA LYS A 108 -2.18 -13.81 -7.23
C LYS A 108 -2.40 -12.63 -6.28
N TYR A 109 -2.94 -11.52 -6.79
CA TYR A 109 -3.16 -10.31 -6.01
C TYR A 109 -3.91 -10.56 -4.70
N THR A 110 -4.99 -11.33 -4.77
CA THR A 110 -5.79 -11.71 -3.60
C THR A 110 -5.04 -12.61 -2.62
N THR A 111 -4.11 -13.45 -3.08
CA THR A 111 -3.25 -14.24 -2.19
C THR A 111 -2.24 -13.34 -1.49
N ALA A 112 -1.59 -12.43 -2.20
CA ALA A 112 -0.65 -11.47 -1.62
C ALA A 112 -1.32 -10.60 -0.55
N LEU A 113 -2.54 -10.11 -0.80
CA LEU A 113 -3.31 -9.37 0.21
C LEU A 113 -3.61 -10.22 1.44
N LYS A 114 -3.99 -11.49 1.27
CA LYS A 114 -4.24 -12.39 2.40
C LYS A 114 -2.97 -12.64 3.20
N ASP A 115 -1.81 -12.77 2.56
CA ASP A 115 -0.53 -12.99 3.25
C ASP A 115 -0.06 -11.73 3.98
N LEU A 116 -0.30 -10.53 3.41
CA LEU A 116 0.06 -9.25 4.02
C LEU A 116 -0.93 -8.81 5.13
N GLN A 117 -2.22 -9.15 5.01
CA GLN A 117 -3.29 -8.74 5.94
C GLN A 117 -3.72 -9.84 6.92
N LEU A 118 -3.35 -11.11 6.68
CA LEU A 118 -3.89 -12.31 7.33
C LEU A 118 -5.42 -12.33 7.42
N TRP A 119 -6.11 -12.56 6.29
CA TRP A 119 -7.56 -12.80 6.30
C TRP A 119 -7.89 -14.17 6.89
N GLY A 120 -8.74 -14.22 7.92
CA GLY A 120 -9.52 -15.44 8.22
C GLY A 120 -9.28 -16.16 9.54
N GLY A 121 -8.96 -15.45 10.63
CA GLY A 121 -8.98 -16.02 11.99
C GLY A 121 -7.88 -15.42 12.83
N LYS A 122 -8.10 -15.16 14.13
CA LYS A 122 -7.19 -14.40 15.01
C LYS A 122 -5.74 -14.91 14.90
N PRO A 123 -4.83 -14.20 14.21
CA PRO A 123 -3.41 -14.51 14.24
C PRO A 123 -2.72 -13.45 15.13
N LYS A 124 -1.58 -13.79 15.73
CA LYS A 124 -0.65 -12.74 16.16
C LYS A 124 -0.41 -11.86 14.93
N LYS A 125 -0.63 -10.54 15.02
CA LYS A 125 -0.37 -9.60 13.91
C LYS A 125 1.09 -9.80 13.47
N GLN A 126 1.33 -10.53 12.37
CA GLN A 126 2.69 -10.81 11.88
C GLN A 126 3.36 -9.51 11.42
N LEU A 127 2.57 -8.57 10.88
CA LEU A 127 3.00 -7.25 10.50
C LEU A 127 2.20 -6.19 11.26
N PRO A 128 2.51 -5.92 12.54
CA PRO A 128 1.83 -4.85 13.30
C PRO A 128 1.98 -3.51 12.57
N GLY A 129 0.97 -2.64 12.61
CA GLY A 129 0.98 -1.35 11.89
C GLY A 129 0.66 -1.46 10.39
N ILE A 130 0.72 -2.65 9.79
CA ILE A 130 0.34 -2.89 8.39
C ILE A 130 -1.15 -3.28 8.34
N GLY A 131 -2.00 -2.29 8.09
CA GLY A 131 -3.45 -2.47 7.95
C GLY A 131 -3.90 -2.80 6.52
N ALA A 132 -5.22 -2.82 6.30
CA ALA A 132 -5.82 -3.12 5.01
C ALA A 132 -5.32 -2.17 3.88
N HIS A 133 -5.26 -0.87 4.19
CA HIS A 133 -4.79 0.13 3.23
C HIS A 133 -3.30 -0.04 2.91
N SER A 134 -2.42 -0.09 3.92
CA SER A 134 -0.97 -0.28 3.73
C SER A 134 -0.64 -1.57 2.98
N SER A 135 -1.37 -2.65 3.25
CA SER A 135 -1.18 -3.92 2.54
C SER A 135 -1.61 -3.84 1.08
N THR A 136 -2.67 -3.07 0.78
CA THR A 136 -3.10 -2.85 -0.62
C THR A 136 -2.07 -2.03 -1.38
N MET A 137 -1.51 -1.01 -0.72
CA MET A 137 -0.40 -0.25 -1.27
C MET A 137 0.83 -1.15 -1.53
N LEU A 138 1.24 -1.97 -0.55
CA LEU A 138 2.35 -2.91 -0.70
C LEU A 138 2.12 -3.92 -1.85
N ALA A 139 0.94 -4.54 -1.91
CA ALA A 139 0.59 -5.46 -2.98
C ALA A 139 0.63 -4.77 -4.36
N SER A 140 0.15 -3.53 -4.45
CA SER A 140 0.20 -2.73 -5.67
C SER A 140 1.65 -2.41 -6.08
N GLU A 141 2.52 -2.07 -5.14
CA GLU A 141 3.94 -1.88 -5.43
C GLU A 141 4.60 -3.18 -5.92
N PHE A 142 4.25 -4.33 -5.33
CA PHE A 142 4.72 -5.63 -5.80
C PHE A 142 4.20 -6.03 -7.18
N VAL A 143 3.01 -5.56 -7.58
CA VAL A 143 2.52 -5.71 -8.96
C VAL A 143 3.47 -5.04 -9.94
N TYR A 144 3.84 -3.79 -9.66
CA TYR A 144 4.76 -3.04 -10.52
C TYR A 144 6.20 -3.56 -10.51
N GLN A 145 6.56 -4.44 -9.56
CA GLN A 145 7.84 -5.17 -9.54
C GLN A 145 7.74 -6.57 -10.16
N GLY A 146 6.57 -6.99 -10.65
CA GLY A 146 6.37 -8.33 -11.24
C GLY A 146 6.33 -9.48 -10.22
N ILE A 147 6.25 -9.17 -8.91
CA ILE A 147 6.18 -10.16 -7.82
C ILE A 147 4.74 -10.64 -7.63
N VAL A 148 3.79 -9.72 -7.79
CA VAL A 148 2.37 -9.99 -7.67
C VAL A 148 1.73 -9.82 -9.04
N ALA A 149 0.80 -10.71 -9.41
CA ALA A 149 0.06 -10.58 -10.66
C ALA A 149 -0.85 -9.36 -10.61
N HIS A 150 -1.03 -8.68 -11.75
CA HIS A 150 -2.02 -7.60 -11.86
C HIS A 150 -3.41 -8.10 -11.42
N PRO A 151 -4.13 -7.31 -10.59
CA PRO A 151 -5.49 -7.66 -10.19
C PRO A 151 -6.44 -7.52 -11.36
N THR A 152 -7.42 -8.40 -11.44
CA THR A 152 -8.61 -8.16 -12.28
C THR A 152 -9.46 -7.02 -11.72
N ALA A 153 -10.31 -6.41 -12.55
CA ALA A 153 -11.26 -5.39 -12.10
C ALA A 153 -12.18 -5.91 -10.96
N GLU A 154 -12.56 -7.18 -11.00
CA GLU A 154 -13.34 -7.83 -9.94
C GLU A 154 -12.55 -7.98 -8.63
N GLU A 155 -11.27 -8.37 -8.70
CA GLU A 155 -10.40 -8.46 -7.52
C GLU A 155 -10.16 -7.08 -6.90
N MET A 156 -9.94 -6.07 -7.72
CA MET A 156 -9.79 -4.70 -7.24
C MET A 156 -11.10 -4.16 -6.65
N GLY A 157 -12.25 -4.39 -7.29
CA GLY A 157 -13.56 -4.05 -6.74
C GLY A 157 -13.85 -4.75 -5.39
N SER A 158 -13.43 -6.01 -5.24
CA SER A 158 -13.51 -6.71 -3.95
C SER A 158 -12.59 -6.11 -2.90
N THR A 159 -11.42 -5.60 -3.31
CA THR A 159 -10.46 -4.90 -2.45
C THR A 159 -11.03 -3.56 -1.97
N VAL A 160 -11.62 -2.77 -2.87
CA VAL A 160 -12.33 -1.52 -2.54
C VAL A 160 -13.42 -1.76 -1.50
N TRP A 161 -14.25 -2.80 -1.68
CA TRP A 161 -15.26 -3.18 -0.69
C TRP A 161 -14.66 -3.57 0.66
N HIS A 162 -13.49 -4.20 0.68
CA HIS A 162 -12.88 -4.64 1.93
C HIS A 162 -12.27 -3.47 2.71
N ILE A 163 -11.58 -2.56 2.02
CA ILE A 163 -10.96 -1.38 2.62
C ILE A 163 -12.03 -0.41 3.16
N LYS A 164 -13.17 -0.26 2.45
CA LYS A 164 -14.28 0.64 2.81
C LYS A 164 -13.87 2.10 3.04
N SER A 165 -12.81 2.56 2.39
CA SER A 165 -12.34 3.93 2.43
C SER A 165 -11.91 4.39 1.04
N GLY A 166 -11.60 5.68 0.89
CA GLY A 166 -11.04 6.24 -0.35
C GLY A 166 -11.90 5.98 -1.59
N ALA A 167 -11.55 4.98 -2.39
CA ALA A 167 -12.22 4.63 -3.64
C ALA A 167 -13.73 4.37 -3.47
N LEU A 168 -14.15 3.70 -2.39
CA LEU A 168 -15.58 3.52 -2.11
C LEU A 168 -16.30 4.87 -1.92
N GLY A 169 -15.63 5.82 -1.26
CA GLY A 169 -16.10 7.19 -1.11
C GLY A 169 -16.20 7.90 -2.47
N GLY A 170 -15.21 7.69 -3.35
CA GLY A 170 -15.23 8.22 -4.73
C GLY A 170 -16.41 7.69 -5.54
N LEU A 171 -16.65 6.38 -5.54
CA LEU A 171 -17.80 5.75 -6.20
C LEU A 171 -19.14 6.26 -5.64
N THR A 172 -19.23 6.44 -4.33
CA THR A 172 -20.44 6.96 -3.66
C THR A 172 -20.68 8.41 -4.06
N TYR A 173 -19.62 9.23 -4.05
CA TYR A 173 -19.71 10.64 -4.37
C TYR A 173 -20.12 10.89 -5.82
N LEU A 174 -19.55 10.13 -6.76
CA LEU A 174 -19.90 10.20 -8.18
C LEU A 174 -21.32 9.67 -8.47
N GLN A 175 -22.04 9.21 -7.45
CA GLN A 175 -23.41 8.68 -7.55
C GLN A 175 -23.55 7.52 -8.55
N ILE A 176 -22.45 6.78 -8.75
CA ILE A 176 -22.43 5.59 -9.62
C ILE A 176 -22.75 4.31 -8.84
N LEU A 177 -22.69 4.34 -7.51
CA LEU A 177 -23.24 3.27 -6.68
C LEU A 177 -24.78 3.38 -6.62
N PRO A 178 -25.48 2.23 -6.59
CA PRO A 178 -26.94 2.24 -6.45
C PRO A 178 -27.37 2.90 -5.13
N LEU A 179 -28.48 3.64 -5.19
CA LEU A 179 -29.09 4.26 -4.03
C LEU A 179 -29.51 3.20 -3.00
N GLY A 180 -29.19 3.44 -1.72
CA GLY A 180 -29.55 2.55 -0.61
C GLY A 180 -28.36 1.79 -0.01
N LYS A 181 -28.61 0.58 0.48
CA LYS A 181 -27.59 -0.22 1.19
C LYS A 181 -26.52 -0.73 0.22
N VAL A 182 -25.33 -0.16 0.29
CA VAL A 182 -24.18 -0.60 -0.50
C VAL A 182 -23.78 -2.03 -0.11
N THR A 183 -23.71 -2.92 -1.10
CA THR A 183 -23.31 -4.33 -0.94
C THR A 183 -21.95 -4.58 -1.59
N LYS A 184 -21.31 -5.70 -1.22
CA LYS A 184 -20.08 -6.18 -1.87
C LYS A 184 -20.27 -6.35 -3.38
N ALA A 185 -21.34 -7.04 -3.79
CA ALA A 185 -21.62 -7.31 -5.18
C ALA A 185 -21.84 -6.01 -5.97
N ALA A 186 -22.61 -5.06 -5.41
CA ALA A 186 -22.81 -3.76 -6.02
C ALA A 186 -21.50 -2.97 -6.16
N THR A 187 -20.64 -2.99 -5.13
CA THR A 187 -19.34 -2.30 -5.16
C THR A 187 -18.43 -2.89 -6.23
N MET A 188 -18.33 -4.21 -6.31
CA MET A 188 -17.52 -4.91 -7.31
C MET A 188 -18.01 -4.60 -8.74
N ALA A 189 -19.31 -4.72 -8.99
CA ALA A 189 -19.90 -4.42 -10.29
C ALA A 189 -19.67 -2.97 -10.69
N THR A 190 -19.88 -2.03 -9.76
CA THR A 190 -19.73 -0.59 -10.02
C THR A 190 -18.26 -0.22 -10.31
N PHE A 191 -17.32 -0.78 -9.54
CA PHE A 191 -15.89 -0.56 -9.82
C PHE A 191 -15.51 -1.07 -11.20
N LYS A 192 -15.94 -2.30 -11.55
CA LYS A 192 -15.70 -2.88 -12.87
C LYS A 192 -16.27 -2.01 -13.98
N SER A 193 -17.53 -1.58 -13.86
CA SER A 193 -18.15 -0.69 -14.85
C SER A 193 -17.40 0.64 -14.99
N ALA A 194 -16.89 1.22 -13.89
CA ALA A 194 -16.10 2.44 -13.93
C ALA A 194 -14.76 2.23 -14.65
N TYR A 195 -14.06 1.12 -14.36
CA TYR A 195 -12.83 0.74 -15.06
C TYR A 195 -13.07 0.55 -16.57
N GLU A 196 -14.05 -0.27 -16.94
CA GLU A 196 -14.39 -0.56 -18.34
C GLU A 196 -14.84 0.71 -19.08
N HIS A 197 -15.57 1.61 -18.42
CA HIS A 197 -15.93 2.89 -19.01
C HIS A 197 -14.69 3.73 -19.34
N LEU A 198 -13.74 3.85 -18.41
CA LEU A 198 -12.49 4.59 -18.65
C LEU A 198 -11.63 3.91 -19.72
N ASP A 199 -11.54 2.58 -19.71
CA ASP A 199 -10.76 1.84 -20.71
C ASP A 199 -11.28 2.05 -22.14
N ASN A 200 -12.61 2.10 -22.29
CA ASN A 200 -13.29 2.32 -23.57
C ASN A 200 -13.30 3.78 -24.03
N THR A 201 -13.13 4.75 -23.12
CA THR A 201 -13.25 6.18 -23.44
C THR A 201 -11.90 6.89 -23.54
N LEU A 202 -10.88 6.43 -22.83
CA LEU A 202 -9.56 7.06 -22.86
C LEU A 202 -8.77 6.63 -24.11
N PRO A 203 -8.17 7.58 -24.84
CA PRO A 203 -7.24 7.25 -25.92
C PRO A 203 -6.07 6.38 -25.44
N ASN A 204 -5.57 5.49 -26.29
CA ASN A 204 -4.43 4.62 -25.96
C ASN A 204 -3.18 5.40 -25.54
N THR A 205 -2.93 6.56 -26.15
CA THR A 205 -1.82 7.46 -25.77
C THR A 205 -1.98 7.96 -24.33
N THR A 206 -3.19 8.35 -23.95
CA THR A 206 -3.51 8.74 -22.57
C THR A 206 -3.33 7.56 -21.62
N LYS A 207 -3.88 6.38 -21.97
CA LYS A 207 -3.77 5.15 -21.16
C LYS A 207 -2.31 4.77 -20.90
N GLN A 208 -1.45 4.83 -21.92
CA GLN A 208 -0.02 4.58 -21.77
C GLN A 208 0.66 5.63 -20.89
N SER A 209 0.34 6.92 -21.08
CA SER A 209 0.99 8.01 -20.33
C SER A 209 0.72 7.97 -18.83
N ILE A 210 -0.46 7.50 -18.42
CA ILE A 210 -0.87 7.45 -17.01
C ILE A 210 -0.64 6.08 -16.36
N GLY A 211 -0.20 5.07 -17.13
CA GLY A 211 -0.14 3.69 -16.68
C GLY A 211 -1.53 3.18 -16.30
N PHE A 212 -2.48 3.26 -17.23
CA PHE A 212 -3.86 2.86 -16.99
C PHE A 212 -3.96 1.37 -16.67
N ASP A 213 -4.42 1.07 -15.46
CA ASP A 213 -4.71 -0.25 -14.95
C ASP A 213 -5.75 -0.14 -13.80
N GLU A 214 -6.15 -1.27 -13.23
CA GLU A 214 -7.12 -1.35 -12.14
C GLU A 214 -6.64 -0.63 -10.86
N ILE A 215 -5.35 -0.68 -10.56
CA ILE A 215 -4.74 -0.01 -9.39
C ILE A 215 -4.81 1.51 -9.56
N MET A 216 -4.52 2.00 -10.76
CA MET A 216 -4.59 3.41 -11.12
C MET A 216 -6.02 3.94 -10.97
N VAL A 217 -7.03 3.19 -11.45
CA VAL A 217 -8.44 3.59 -11.28
C VAL A 217 -8.87 3.60 -9.80
N GLU A 218 -8.42 2.65 -8.99
CA GLU A 218 -8.62 2.68 -7.53
C GLU A 218 -8.02 3.96 -6.92
N HIS A 219 -6.76 4.25 -7.24
CA HIS A 219 -6.07 5.43 -6.74
C HIS A 219 -6.74 6.74 -7.19
N LEU A 220 -7.24 6.80 -8.43
CA LEU A 220 -8.00 7.93 -8.97
C LEU A 220 -9.26 8.17 -8.13
N LEU A 221 -10.08 7.14 -7.91
CA LEU A 221 -11.30 7.24 -7.10
C LEU A 221 -11.00 7.64 -5.65
N CYS A 222 -9.89 7.13 -5.09
CA CYS A 222 -9.35 7.55 -3.80
C CYS A 222 -8.98 9.04 -3.72
N LYS A 223 -8.69 9.69 -4.85
CA LYS A 223 -8.36 11.12 -4.93
C LYS A 223 -9.58 11.98 -5.22
N VAL A 224 -10.54 11.49 -6.01
CA VAL A 224 -11.83 12.16 -6.26
C VAL A 224 -12.51 12.53 -4.95
N ALA A 225 -12.60 11.57 -4.00
CA ALA A 225 -13.17 11.83 -2.68
C ALA A 225 -12.44 12.95 -1.90
N ARG A 226 -11.15 13.16 -2.13
CA ARG A 226 -10.33 14.19 -1.46
C ARG A 226 -10.45 15.55 -2.11
N TRP A 227 -10.40 15.62 -3.43
CA TRP A 227 -10.47 16.89 -4.17
C TRP A 227 -11.77 17.63 -3.86
N LEU A 228 -12.84 16.88 -3.68
CA LEU A 228 -14.17 17.45 -3.50
C LEU A 228 -14.46 17.84 -2.05
N HIS A 229 -13.58 17.50 -1.11
CA HIS A 229 -13.58 18.11 0.22
C HIS A 229 -13.08 19.56 0.16
N PHE A 230 -12.17 19.87 -0.79
CA PHE A 230 -11.64 21.22 -1.01
C PHE A 230 -12.56 22.12 -1.84
N CYS A 231 -13.50 21.57 -2.62
CA CYS A 231 -14.44 22.34 -3.45
C CYS A 231 -15.77 22.64 -2.75
N LYS A 232 -15.93 22.28 -1.47
CA LYS A 232 -17.15 22.53 -0.68
C LYS A 232 -17.07 23.78 0.19
N ASP A 233 -15.94 24.49 0.14
CA ASP A 233 -15.71 25.83 0.66
C ASP A 233 -15.59 26.83 -0.50
#